data_AF-A0AAJ5MPV6-F1
#
_entry.id   AF-A0AAJ5MPV6-F1
#
_cell.length_a   1.000
_cell.length_b   1.000
_cell.length_c   1.000
_cell.angle_alpha   90.00
_cell.angle_beta   90.00
_cell.angle_gamma   90.00
#
_symmetry.space_group_name_H-M   'P 1'
#
loop_
_entity.id
_entity.type
_entity.pdbx_description
1 polymer ?
#
loop_
_entity_poly.entity_id
_entity_poly.type
_entity_poly.pdbx_seq_one_letter_code
_entity_poly.pdbx_strand_id
1 'polypeptide(L)'
;MQAEVANYALPKAAVADKALVYVVRPSNAGMMVRFNVFLDDKEADSEMGYNRGNQYIYFYVTPGTHVISSKAENWADMTVNAKAGEVIYLKQEVEIGVVMARNSLKVLSDLEGRYLVKDAALGTIAKESK
;
A
#
# COMPACT_ATOMS: atom_id res chain seq x y z
N MET A 1 -0.11 -20.03 0.69
CA MET A 1 -0.23 -18.90 1.66
C MET A 1 0.30 -19.20 3.06
N GLN A 2 -0.37 -19.95 3.95
CA GLN A 2 0.06 -20.04 5.36
C GLN A 2 1.44 -20.67 5.56
N ALA A 3 1.70 -21.82 4.93
CA ALA A 3 3.03 -22.45 4.93
C ALA A 3 4.12 -21.55 4.31
N GLU A 4 3.74 -20.71 3.36
CA GLU A 4 4.66 -19.84 2.62
C GLU A 4 5.06 -18.58 3.36
N VAL A 5 4.25 -18.11 4.31
CA VAL A 5 4.55 -16.95 5.15
C VAL A 5 5.08 -17.33 6.53
N ALA A 6 5.07 -18.62 6.89
CA ALA A 6 5.44 -19.12 8.23
C ALA A 6 6.85 -18.67 8.65
N ASN A 7 7.81 -18.69 7.72
CA ASN A 7 9.19 -18.25 7.96
C ASN A 7 9.52 -16.92 7.25
N TYR A 8 8.49 -16.23 6.74
CA TYR A 8 8.68 -14.96 6.06
C TYR A 8 8.68 -13.82 7.08
N ALA A 9 9.73 -13.00 7.03
CA ALA A 9 9.79 -11.72 7.70
C ALA A 9 9.51 -10.61 6.69
N LEU A 10 8.69 -9.64 7.09
CA LEU A 10 8.44 -8.47 6.25
C LEU A 10 9.75 -7.69 6.02
N PRO A 11 9.91 -7.02 4.87
CA PRO A 11 11.10 -6.22 4.56
C PRO A 11 11.36 -5.11 5.59
N LYS A 12 10.28 -4.54 6.13
CA LYS A 12 10.28 -3.63 7.29
C LYS A 12 9.37 -4.17 8.37
N ALA A 13 9.85 -4.06 9.61
CA ALA A 13 9.09 -4.40 10.81
C ALA A 13 8.29 -3.18 11.31
N ALA A 14 7.16 -3.44 11.96
CA ALA A 14 6.49 -2.44 12.77
C ALA A 14 7.40 -1.98 13.92
N VAL A 15 7.18 -0.76 14.38
CA VAL A 15 7.93 -0.13 15.48
C VAL A 15 6.96 0.23 16.60
N ALA A 16 7.47 0.38 17.82
CA ALA A 16 6.62 0.47 19.01
C ALA A 16 5.73 1.73 19.08
N ASP A 17 6.08 2.80 18.37
CA ASP A 17 5.45 4.12 18.43
C ASP A 17 4.62 4.48 17.20
N LYS A 18 4.64 3.65 16.14
CA LYS A 18 3.97 3.90 14.86
C LYS A 18 3.30 2.64 14.32
N ALA A 19 2.31 2.82 13.46
CA ALA A 19 1.85 1.74 12.60
C ALA A 19 2.69 1.70 11.32
N LEU A 20 2.82 0.53 10.71
CA LEU A 20 3.45 0.34 9.41
C LEU A 20 2.37 -0.01 8.37
N VAL A 21 2.28 0.78 7.31
CA VAL A 21 1.36 0.54 6.20
C VAL A 21 2.14 -0.07 5.04
N TYR A 22 1.67 -1.18 4.51
CA TYR A 22 2.05 -1.70 3.20
C TYR A 22 0.92 -1.47 2.20
N VAL A 23 1.25 -0.93 1.03
CA VAL A 23 0.31 -0.82 -0.09
C VAL A 23 0.85 -1.67 -1.23
N VAL A 24 0.13 -2.71 -1.63
CA VAL A 24 0.55 -3.71 -2.63
C VAL A 24 -0.38 -3.72 -3.84
N ARG A 25 0.20 -3.72 -5.04
CA ARG A 25 -0.50 -3.95 -6.31
C ARG A 25 -0.02 -5.28 -6.90
N PRO A 26 -0.71 -6.39 -6.64
CA PRO A 26 -0.28 -7.70 -7.11
C PRO A 26 -0.53 -7.93 -8.62
N SER A 27 -1.41 -7.14 -9.24
CA SER A 27 -1.74 -7.30 -10.67
C SER A 27 -0.65 -6.74 -11.58
N ASN A 28 -0.30 -7.49 -12.62
CA ASN A 28 0.57 -7.04 -13.73
C ASN A 28 -0.20 -6.28 -14.83
N ALA A 29 -1.53 -6.20 -14.76
CA ALA A 29 -2.33 -5.47 -15.74
C ALA A 29 -1.96 -3.98 -15.71
N GLY A 30 -1.60 -3.41 -16.87
CA GLY A 30 -1.12 -2.03 -16.96
C GLY A 30 0.18 -1.81 -16.19
N MET A 31 1.15 -2.74 -16.28
CA MET A 31 2.40 -2.75 -15.52
C MET A 31 3.15 -1.40 -15.52
N MET A 32 3.06 -0.62 -16.59
CA MET A 32 3.72 0.69 -16.69
C MET A 32 2.91 1.87 -16.14
N VAL A 33 1.67 1.66 -15.72
CA VAL A 33 0.84 2.71 -15.08
C VAL A 33 1.28 2.85 -13.62
N ARG A 34 1.52 4.08 -13.16
CA ARG A 34 1.80 4.38 -11.76
C ARG A 34 0.49 4.51 -10.99
N PHE A 35 0.40 3.83 -9.86
CA PHE A 35 -0.62 4.11 -8.85
C PHE A 35 0.05 4.80 -7.67
N ASN A 36 -0.02 6.13 -7.66
CA ASN A 36 0.54 6.95 -6.60
C ASN A 36 -0.25 6.76 -5.31
N VAL A 37 0.39 6.98 -4.17
CA VAL A 37 -0.17 6.79 -2.84
C VAL A 37 0.13 8.02 -2.01
N PHE A 38 -0.90 8.53 -1.34
CA PHE A 38 -0.86 9.75 -0.55
C PHE A 38 -1.40 9.47 0.86
N LEU A 39 -0.90 10.23 1.83
CA LEU A 39 -1.29 10.15 3.24
C LEU A 39 -2.00 11.43 3.70
N ASP A 40 -3.22 11.24 4.20
CA ASP A 40 -4.16 12.20 4.80
C ASP A 40 -4.74 13.26 3.86
N ASP A 41 -3.97 13.75 2.88
CA ASP A 41 -4.44 14.67 1.85
C ASP A 41 -3.85 14.32 0.47
N LYS A 42 -4.28 15.06 -0.55
CA LYS A 42 -3.95 14.80 -1.96
C LYS A 42 -2.92 15.77 -2.52
N GLU A 43 -2.27 16.55 -1.65
CA GLU A 43 -1.23 17.49 -2.03
C GLU A 43 0.07 16.76 -2.38
N ALA A 44 0.92 17.39 -3.19
CA ALA A 44 2.18 16.78 -3.63
C ALA A 44 3.11 16.38 -2.46
N ASP A 45 3.08 17.13 -1.36
CA ASP A 45 3.88 16.82 -0.16
C ASP A 45 3.37 15.60 0.61
N SER A 46 2.14 15.16 0.36
CA SER A 46 1.57 13.96 1.01
C SER A 46 1.84 12.68 0.23
N GLU A 47 2.52 12.74 -0.92
CA GLU A 47 2.87 11.56 -1.68
C GLU A 47 3.91 10.71 -0.92
N MET A 48 3.54 9.46 -0.63
CA MET A 48 4.40 8.48 0.04
C MET A 48 5.19 7.64 -0.96
N GLY A 49 4.72 7.55 -2.21
CA GLY A 49 5.35 6.81 -3.28
C GLY A 49 4.34 6.29 -4.30
N TYR A 50 4.75 5.33 -5.11
CA TYR A 50 3.88 4.70 -6.11
C TYR A 50 4.25 3.25 -6.42
N ASN A 51 3.24 2.49 -6.84
CA ASN A 51 3.39 1.13 -7.35
C ASN A 51 3.20 1.07 -8.87
N ARG A 52 3.99 0.22 -9.52
CA ARG A 52 3.74 -0.35 -10.87
C ARG A 52 3.19 -1.78 -10.72
N GLY A 53 3.08 -2.53 -11.82
CA GLY A 53 2.59 -3.91 -11.77
C GLY A 53 3.47 -4.83 -10.89
N ASN A 54 2.83 -5.67 -10.08
CA ASN A 54 3.44 -6.56 -9.09
C ASN A 54 4.47 -5.88 -8.15
N GLN A 55 4.06 -4.75 -7.55
CA GLN A 55 4.89 -3.99 -6.60
C GLN A 55 4.19 -3.69 -5.28
N TYR A 56 4.98 -3.44 -4.24
CA TYR A 56 4.52 -2.85 -2.98
C TYR A 56 5.35 -1.63 -2.59
N ILE A 57 4.76 -0.71 -1.84
CA ILE A 57 5.48 0.32 -1.07
C ILE A 57 5.11 0.18 0.41
N TYR A 58 5.88 0.85 1.27
CA TYR A 58 5.56 0.95 2.69
C TYR A 58 5.84 2.35 3.22
N PHE A 59 5.21 2.69 4.33
CA PHE A 59 5.49 3.89 5.12
C PHE A 59 4.92 3.75 6.53
N TYR A 60 5.49 4.50 7.47
CA TYR A 60 5.03 4.58 8.85
C TYR A 60 4.01 5.71 9.02
N VAL A 61 3.01 5.47 9.86
CA VAL A 61 2.01 6.47 10.26
C VAL A 61 1.89 6.52 11.78
N THR A 62 1.56 7.68 12.31
CA THR A 62 1.25 7.83 13.74
C THR A 62 0.00 7.04 14.11
N PRO A 63 -0.18 6.65 15.39
CA PRO A 63 -1.45 6.09 15.84
C PRO A 63 -2.59 7.11 15.67
N GLY A 64 -3.73 6.68 15.14
CA GLY A 64 -4.87 7.54 14.86
C GLY A 64 -5.60 7.19 13.57
N THR A 65 -6.62 7.98 13.24
CA THR A 65 -7.34 7.82 11.97
C THR A 65 -6.60 8.54 10.85
N HIS A 66 -6.29 7.80 9.79
CA HIS A 66 -5.60 8.30 8.61
C HIS A 66 -6.39 7.95 7.35
N VAL A 67 -6.24 8.78 6.31
CA VAL A 67 -6.80 8.48 4.98
C VAL A 67 -5.65 8.16 4.04
N ILE A 68 -5.67 6.96 3.48
CA ILE A 68 -4.72 6.56 2.44
C ILE A 68 -5.43 6.71 1.11
N SER A 69 -4.94 7.63 0.29
CA SER A 69 -5.46 7.88 -1.04
C SER A 69 -4.55 7.26 -2.08
N SER A 70 -5.12 6.73 -3.14
CA SER A 70 -4.36 6.27 -4.28
C SER A 70 -4.88 6.85 -5.59
N LYS A 71 -3.95 7.33 -6.41
CA LYS A 71 -4.24 8.03 -7.65
C LYS A 71 -3.81 7.20 -8.85
N ALA A 72 -4.79 6.92 -9.70
CA ALA A 72 -4.62 6.48 -11.08
C ALA A 72 -5.47 7.39 -11.98
N GLU A 73 -6.32 6.84 -12.87
CA GLU A 73 -7.32 7.66 -13.58
C GLU A 73 -8.28 8.31 -12.57
N ASN A 74 -8.75 7.53 -11.60
CA ASN A 74 -9.54 8.00 -10.46
C ASN A 74 -8.70 8.17 -9.19
N TRP A 75 -9.36 8.72 -8.17
CA TRP A 75 -8.93 8.61 -6.78
C TRP A 75 -9.65 7.43 -6.12
N ALA A 76 -8.94 6.69 -5.29
CA ALA A 76 -9.49 5.71 -4.37
C ALA A 76 -8.99 6.02 -2.97
N ASP A 77 -9.91 6.18 -2.03
CA ASP A 77 -9.60 6.56 -0.65
C ASP A 77 -9.94 5.40 0.29
N MET A 78 -9.08 5.17 1.29
CA MET A 78 -9.27 4.17 2.34
C MET A 78 -8.95 4.80 3.69
N THR A 79 -9.95 4.89 4.56
CA THR A 79 -9.75 5.29 5.95
C THR A 79 -9.28 4.10 6.77
N VAL A 80 -8.19 4.27 7.51
CA VAL A 80 -7.64 3.27 8.42
C VAL A 80 -7.52 3.85 9.83
N ASN A 81 -7.67 3.00 10.84
CA ASN A 81 -7.44 3.38 12.24
C ASN A 81 -6.15 2.71 12.72
N ALA A 82 -5.07 3.48 12.68
CA ALA A 82 -3.72 3.05 12.99
C ALA A 82 -3.46 2.93 14.49
N LYS A 83 -2.83 1.83 14.91
CA LYS A 83 -2.37 1.54 16.27
C LYS A 83 -0.86 1.36 16.29
N ALA A 84 -0.24 1.81 17.37
CA ALA A 84 1.20 1.64 17.55
C ALA A 84 1.59 0.15 17.51
N GLY A 85 2.65 -0.19 16.78
CA GLY A 85 3.15 -1.55 16.66
C GLY A 85 2.38 -2.44 15.68
N GLU A 86 1.33 -1.95 15.01
CA GLU A 86 0.57 -2.76 14.06
C GLU A 86 1.10 -2.65 12.63
N VAL A 87 0.75 -3.66 11.82
CA VAL A 87 0.96 -3.63 10.37
C VAL A 87 -0.40 -3.64 9.67
N ILE A 88 -0.60 -2.68 8.77
CA ILE A 88 -1.80 -2.56 7.94
C ILE A 88 -1.41 -2.88 6.50
N TYR A 89 -2.23 -3.68 5.82
CA TYR A 89 -2.01 -4.04 4.42
C TYR A 89 -3.18 -3.57 3.57
N LEU A 90 -2.88 -2.79 2.54
CA LEU A 90 -3.84 -2.37 1.54
C LEU A 90 -3.50 -2.98 0.18
N LYS A 91 -4.48 -3.57 -0.47
CA LYS A 91 -4.40 -4.00 -1.87
C LYS A 91 -4.91 -2.89 -2.77
N GLN A 92 -4.11 -2.55 -3.77
CA GLN A 92 -4.55 -1.81 -4.95
C GLN A 92 -5.08 -2.79 -5.99
N GLU A 93 -6.37 -2.72 -6.29
CA GLU A 93 -6.99 -3.48 -7.37
C GLU A 93 -7.00 -2.65 -8.65
N VAL A 94 -6.78 -3.31 -9.79
CA VAL A 94 -6.79 -2.67 -11.10
C VAL A 94 -8.19 -2.82 -11.68
N GLU A 95 -8.75 -1.72 -12.15
CA GLU A 95 -10.05 -1.65 -12.81
C GLU A 95 -9.90 -1.09 -14.23
N ILE A 96 -10.85 -1.42 -15.10
CA ILE A 96 -10.91 -0.87 -16.46
C ILE A 96 -11.29 0.61 -16.37
N GLY A 97 -10.47 1.48 -16.94
CA GLY A 97 -10.78 2.90 -17.16
C GLY A 97 -10.99 3.22 -18.63
N VAL A 98 -11.26 4.50 -18.93
CA VAL A 98 -11.57 4.96 -20.29
C VAL A 98 -10.30 5.25 -21.08
N VAL A 99 -9.28 5.82 -20.42
CA VAL A 99 -8.02 6.23 -21.05
C VAL A 99 -6.84 5.45 -20.46
N MET A 100 -6.85 5.22 -19.15
CA MET A 100 -5.86 4.41 -18.44
C MET A 100 -6.51 3.61 -17.30
N ALA A 101 -5.74 2.73 -16.65
CA ALA A 101 -6.27 1.90 -15.57
C ALA A 101 -6.79 2.73 -14.39
N ARG A 102 -7.93 2.32 -13.84
CA ARG A 102 -8.48 2.80 -12.58
C ARG A 102 -8.00 1.92 -11.43
N ASN A 103 -8.21 2.39 -10.21
CA ASN A 103 -7.89 1.62 -9.03
C ASN A 103 -8.93 1.72 -7.92
N SER A 104 -8.93 0.72 -7.05
CA SER A 104 -9.60 0.72 -5.74
C SER A 104 -8.66 0.20 -4.66
N LEU A 105 -9.00 0.48 -3.40
CA LEU A 105 -8.24 0.04 -2.23
C LEU A 105 -9.07 -0.95 -1.41
N LYS A 106 -8.40 -1.99 -0.89
CA LYS A 106 -9.01 -2.99 0.00
C LYS A 106 -8.06 -3.32 1.15
N VAL A 107 -8.56 -3.28 2.39
CA VAL A 107 -7.80 -3.79 3.55
C VAL A 107 -7.70 -5.31 3.46
N LEU A 108 -6.51 -5.84 3.74
CA LEU A 108 -6.24 -7.28 3.74
C LEU A 108 -6.10 -7.83 5.15
N SER A 109 -6.29 -9.14 5.29
CA SER A 109 -5.83 -9.86 6.48
C SER A 109 -4.29 -9.89 6.54
N ASP A 110 -3.73 -10.15 7.74
CA ASP A 110 -2.27 -10.29 7.91
C ASP A 110 -1.69 -11.40 7.02
N LEU A 111 -2.37 -12.55 6.95
CA LEU A 111 -1.95 -13.68 6.11
C LEU A 111 -1.90 -13.28 4.62
N GLU A 112 -2.93 -12.62 4.10
CA GLU A 112 -2.97 -12.14 2.71
C GLU A 112 -1.93 -11.07 2.45
N GLY A 113 -1.82 -10.09 3.36
CA GLY A 113 -0.87 -9.00 3.26
C GLY A 113 0.58 -9.50 3.19
N ARG A 114 0.98 -10.35 4.13
CA ARG A 114 2.32 -10.96 4.16
C ARG A 114 2.61 -11.74 2.89
N TYR A 115 1.65 -12.52 2.42
CA TYR A 115 1.81 -13.32 1.21
C TYR A 115 2.01 -12.44 -0.03
N LEU A 116 1.21 -11.39 -0.19
CA LEU A 116 1.33 -10.50 -1.36
C LEU A 116 2.59 -9.62 -1.31
N VAL A 117 3.00 -9.15 -0.12
CA VAL A 117 4.25 -8.40 0.03
C VAL A 117 5.47 -9.29 -0.27
N LYS A 118 5.42 -10.57 0.10
CA LYS A 118 6.46 -11.55 -0.23
C LYS A 118 6.63 -11.74 -1.75
N ASP A 119 5.54 -11.76 -2.50
CA ASP A 119 5.52 -12.10 -3.93
C ASP A 119 5.70 -10.88 -4.87
N ALA A 120 5.64 -9.68 -4.31
CA ALA A 120 5.79 -8.43 -5.04
C ALA A 120 7.20 -7.82 -4.89
N ALA A 121 7.63 -7.03 -5.87
CA ALA A 121 8.87 -6.27 -5.79
C ALA A 121 8.67 -4.93 -5.07
N LEU A 122 9.74 -4.32 -4.57
CA LEU A 122 9.66 -2.97 -4.02
C LEU A 122 9.34 -1.96 -5.14
N GLY A 123 8.36 -1.10 -4.89
CA GLY A 123 7.97 0.05 -5.70
C GLY A 123 8.89 1.26 -5.47
N THR A 124 8.42 2.44 -5.83
CA THR A 124 9.16 3.68 -5.54
C THR A 124 8.60 4.32 -4.28
N ILE A 125 9.43 4.43 -3.26
CA ILE A 125 9.11 5.14 -2.01
C ILE A 125 9.62 6.57 -2.13
N ALA A 126 8.73 7.54 -1.99
CA ALA A 126 9.08 8.96 -1.91
C ALA A 126 9.36 9.38 -0.47
N LYS A 127 8.59 8.85 0.49
CA LYS A 127 8.72 9.12 1.93
C LYS A 127 8.41 7.86 2.73
N GLU A 128 9.18 7.62 3.80
CA GLU A 128 8.91 6.54 4.76
C GLU A 128 8.03 7.00 5.93
N SER A 129 7.80 8.30 6.10
CA SER A 129 6.88 8.87 7.09
C SER A 129 6.52 10.31 6.72
N LYS A 130 5.37 10.79 7.23
CA LYS A 130 4.99 12.20 7.27
C LYS A 130 5.23 12.75 8.68
#